data_AF-A0A359CZZ2-F1
#
_entry.id   AF-A0A359CZZ2-F1
#
_cell.length_a   1.000
_cell.length_b   1.000
_cell.length_c   1.000
_cell.angle_alpha   90.00
_cell.angle_beta   90.00
_cell.angle_gamma   90.00
#
_symmetry.space_group_name_H-M   'P 1'
#
loop_
_entity.id
_entity.type
_entity.pdbx_description
1 polymer ?
#
loop_
_entity_poly.entity_id
_entity_poly.type
_entity_poly.pdbx_seq_one_letter_code
_entity_poly.pdbx_strand_id
1 'polypeptide(L)'
;MESDLIFLYCNKKCIEKIKPKAMKRFIIIIILFLPSIIFAQVAISPKTVKTLRDEAEKWVQTYSNNLNSLGSPYKNPMEKTMIIENTLRQFEGEDVVVYNDLDLSGKTQKDQKVRQYLGNIVTWFAKEGVNFSFQNIKISNIFVDKKTGNFFLKAEFDRTINGTSVNGMAATGTTKLDLYIKYVVANGEISAKPIIFSVTEHLDNLSSFTTAEVKEKTDNSATLSKDTKEIDEITKAAAEQEAELKKKQKETDQANFAADSVAENAKKAKKKYMNDRYGLRLSPRLYTSRLVEGVLQVGFAKNIIGAKNFELAASLSYGMQFKAITRQITFADSVRNDSLYDKMHFWNNAKGYVFRAEVHMHFKQNKWYIGYMFNQEGQVWNNTYYLQAGTEVKYDVKRNAQGHYFMIGALFSKSEAYVALGLNNISYTTENIPTTVPTITKPADVKKSVPSLRLGIVRKFNF
;
A
#
# COMPACT_ATOMS: atom_id res chain seq x y z
N MET A 1 69.90 11.82 -2.59
CA MET A 1 70.93 12.44 -1.74
C MET A 1 70.63 12.03 -0.32
N GLU A 2 71.50 11.18 0.21
CA GLU A 2 71.52 10.67 1.58
C GLU A 2 71.70 11.81 2.58
N SER A 3 71.14 11.68 3.78
CA SER A 3 71.95 11.66 5.01
C SER A 3 71.09 11.38 6.23
N ASP A 4 71.56 10.39 6.98
CA ASP A 4 70.95 9.75 8.13
C ASP A 4 70.89 10.62 9.38
N LEU A 5 69.85 10.34 10.18
CA LEU A 5 69.73 10.70 11.59
C LEU A 5 70.79 9.96 12.41
N ILE A 6 71.66 10.71 13.11
CA ILE A 6 72.44 10.19 14.25
C ILE A 6 71.87 10.80 15.53
N PHE A 7 71.21 9.94 16.31
CA PHE A 7 70.94 10.16 17.73
C PHE A 7 72.24 9.95 18.52
N LEU A 8 72.74 10.98 19.20
CA LEU A 8 73.78 10.84 20.22
C LEU A 8 73.31 11.48 21.53
N TYR A 9 73.04 10.59 22.47
CA TYR A 9 72.73 10.83 23.87
C TYR A 9 73.93 11.53 24.54
N CYS A 10 73.71 12.72 25.09
CA CYS A 10 74.75 13.50 25.76
C CYS A 10 74.92 13.01 27.21
N ASN A 11 76.12 12.50 27.52
CA ASN A 11 76.52 12.09 28.84
C ASN A 11 76.92 13.33 29.68
N LYS A 12 76.45 13.38 30.93
CA LYS A 12 76.76 14.42 31.92
C LYS A 12 78.26 14.43 32.22
N LYS A 13 78.96 15.47 31.78
CA LYS A 13 80.05 16.19 32.48
C LYS A 13 80.75 17.10 31.47
N CYS A 14 80.53 18.40 31.61
CA CYS A 14 81.51 19.47 31.34
C CYS A 14 80.78 20.82 31.45
N ILE A 15 80.47 21.21 32.70
CA ILE A 15 80.41 22.62 33.05
C ILE A 15 81.82 22.96 33.50
N GLU A 16 82.55 23.75 32.71
CA GLU A 16 83.42 24.79 33.28
C GLU A 16 83.95 25.76 32.22
N LYS A 17 83.85 27.05 32.56
CA LYS A 17 84.58 28.21 32.03
C LYS A 17 84.22 28.75 30.64
N ILE A 18 83.16 29.56 30.60
CA ILE A 18 83.12 30.75 29.73
C ILE A 18 82.74 31.98 30.57
N LYS A 19 83.60 33.01 30.53
CA LYS A 19 83.53 34.25 31.34
C LYS A 19 82.26 35.08 31.06
N PRO A 20 81.63 35.71 32.09
CA PRO A 20 80.35 36.37 31.97
C PRO A 20 80.48 37.87 31.67
N LYS A 21 81.01 38.27 30.50
CA LYS A 21 80.99 39.70 30.12
C LYS A 21 80.76 40.01 28.64
N ALA A 22 80.98 39.05 27.73
CA ALA A 22 80.73 39.23 26.30
C ALA A 22 79.38 38.64 25.81
N MET A 23 78.68 37.87 26.65
CA MET A 23 77.47 37.13 26.25
C MET A 23 76.19 37.98 26.28
N LYS A 24 76.20 39.14 26.98
CA LYS A 24 75.05 40.06 27.00
C LYS A 24 74.91 40.92 25.74
N ARG A 25 75.99 41.14 24.97
CA ARG A 25 75.95 41.94 23.73
C ARG A 25 75.65 41.10 22.48
N PHE A 26 75.93 39.79 22.51
CA PHE A 26 75.67 38.90 21.37
C PHE A 26 74.24 38.34 21.35
N ILE A 27 73.61 38.13 22.51
CA ILE A 27 72.22 37.65 22.61
C ILE A 27 71.20 38.72 22.17
N ILE A 28 71.54 40.01 22.29
CA ILE A 28 70.66 41.11 21.88
C ILE A 28 70.64 41.29 20.35
N ILE A 29 71.71 40.92 19.63
CA ILE A 29 71.80 41.11 18.17
C ILE A 29 71.10 39.98 17.40
N ILE A 30 71.03 38.76 17.94
CA ILE A 30 70.34 37.62 17.30
C ILE A 30 68.81 37.73 17.46
N ILE A 31 68.32 38.44 18.48
CA ILE A 31 66.88 38.68 18.68
C ILE A 31 66.34 39.82 17.77
N LEU A 32 67.22 40.67 17.21
CA LEU A 32 66.83 41.78 16.32
C LEU A 32 66.77 41.42 14.82
N PHE A 33 67.16 40.20 14.45
CA PHE A 33 67.15 39.72 13.06
C PHE A 33 66.27 38.48 12.85
N LEU A 34 65.22 38.28 13.66
CA LEU A 34 64.09 37.52 13.14
C LEU A 34 63.34 38.43 12.17
N PRO A 35 63.35 38.17 10.84
CA PRO A 35 62.35 38.79 9.98
C PRO A 35 61.02 38.23 10.45
N SER A 36 60.30 39.03 11.24
CA SER A 36 58.85 38.96 11.32
C SER A 36 58.35 39.22 9.91
N ILE A 37 58.27 38.18 9.09
CA ILE A 37 57.50 38.21 7.85
C ILE A 37 56.05 38.31 8.31
N ILE A 38 55.64 39.54 8.65
CA ILE A 38 54.25 39.92 8.75
C ILE A 38 53.78 39.84 7.30
N PHE A 39 53.22 38.69 6.91
CA PHE A 39 52.42 38.63 5.70
C PHE A 39 51.32 39.67 5.87
N ALA A 40 51.46 40.81 5.20
CA ALA A 40 50.42 41.81 5.16
C ALA A 40 49.18 41.11 4.59
N GLN A 41 48.16 40.97 5.43
CA GLN A 41 46.92 40.34 5.04
C GLN A 41 46.30 41.18 3.94
N VAL A 42 46.10 40.59 2.77
CA VAL A 42 45.46 41.29 1.65
C VAL A 42 44.00 41.53 2.05
N ALA A 43 43.64 42.81 2.19
CA ALA A 43 42.29 43.18 2.60
C ALA A 43 41.29 42.92 1.47
N ILE A 44 40.09 42.49 1.82
CA ILE A 44 38.99 42.23 0.86
C ILE A 44 37.84 43.20 1.09
N SER A 45 37.23 43.66 -0.02
CA SER A 45 36.10 44.57 0.06
C SER A 45 34.81 43.85 0.49
N PRO A 46 33.88 44.52 1.20
CA PRO A 46 32.58 43.92 1.56
C PRO A 46 31.79 43.39 0.35
N LYS A 47 31.89 44.08 -0.81
CA LYS A 47 31.26 43.64 -2.06
C LYS A 47 31.84 42.32 -2.54
N THR A 48 33.17 42.19 -2.53
CA THR A 48 33.87 40.95 -2.89
C THR A 48 33.49 39.82 -1.95
N VAL A 49 33.41 40.09 -0.63
CA VAL A 49 32.99 39.10 0.37
C VAL A 49 31.60 38.54 0.05
N LYS A 50 30.64 39.42 -0.27
CA LYS A 50 29.29 39.00 -0.66
C LYS A 50 29.31 38.15 -1.93
N THR A 51 30.01 38.59 -2.97
CA THR A 51 30.11 37.84 -4.24
C THR A 51 30.67 36.44 -4.03
N LEU A 52 31.78 36.30 -3.31
CA LEU A 52 32.40 35.00 -3.03
C LEU A 52 31.45 34.08 -2.23
N ARG A 53 30.70 34.61 -1.27
CA ARG A 53 29.72 33.83 -0.51
C ARG A 53 28.55 33.36 -1.37
N ASP A 54 28.02 34.24 -2.21
CA ASP A 54 26.92 33.92 -3.14
C ASP A 54 27.37 32.87 -4.17
N GLU A 55 28.60 32.96 -4.68
CA GLU A 55 29.20 31.99 -5.59
C GLU A 55 29.43 30.63 -4.92
N ALA A 56 29.93 30.63 -3.68
CA ALA A 56 30.10 29.42 -2.90
C ALA A 56 28.77 28.68 -2.68
N GLU A 57 27.70 29.41 -2.34
CA GLU A 57 26.37 28.81 -2.17
C GLU A 57 25.88 28.16 -3.48
N LYS A 58 26.04 28.84 -4.62
CA LYS A 58 25.75 28.27 -5.94
C LYS A 58 26.61 27.06 -6.25
N TRP A 59 27.87 27.05 -5.82
CA TRP A 59 28.77 25.91 -6.01
C TRP A 59 28.32 24.68 -5.21
N VAL A 60 27.87 24.88 -3.97
CA VAL A 60 27.26 23.81 -3.15
C VAL A 60 25.99 23.27 -3.82
N GLN A 61 25.13 24.14 -4.34
CA GLN A 61 23.92 23.72 -5.07
C GLN A 61 24.27 22.96 -6.36
N THR A 62 25.27 23.42 -7.10
CA THR A 62 25.77 22.76 -8.31
C THR A 62 26.29 21.35 -8.00
N TYR A 63 27.05 21.21 -6.91
CA TYR A 63 27.48 19.91 -6.42
C TYR A 63 26.29 19.00 -6.08
N SER A 64 25.30 19.50 -5.33
CA SER A 64 24.05 18.77 -5.02
C SER A 64 23.32 18.31 -6.29
N ASN A 65 23.19 19.18 -7.29
CA ASN A 65 22.52 18.86 -8.55
C ASN A 65 23.24 17.75 -9.32
N ASN A 66 24.57 17.82 -9.38
CA ASN A 66 25.39 16.79 -10.02
C ASN A 66 25.26 15.44 -9.31
N LEU A 67 25.25 15.41 -7.97
CA LEU A 67 25.03 14.18 -7.22
C LEU A 67 23.67 13.55 -7.55
N ASN A 68 22.61 14.36 -7.66
CA ASN A 68 21.28 13.88 -8.03
C ASN A 68 21.20 13.36 -9.47
N SER A 69 21.90 14.01 -10.41
CA SER A 69 21.99 13.52 -11.78
C SER A 69 22.77 12.19 -11.87
N LEU A 70 23.81 12.01 -11.06
CA LEU A 70 24.52 10.72 -10.94
C LEU A 70 23.65 9.63 -10.32
N GLY A 71 22.93 9.97 -9.26
CA GLY A 71 22.05 9.05 -8.52
C GLY A 71 20.79 8.67 -9.29
N SER A 72 20.43 9.40 -10.35
CA SER A 72 19.23 9.12 -11.14
C SER A 72 19.25 7.77 -11.87
N PRO A 73 18.16 6.98 -11.82
CA PRO A 73 18.01 5.78 -12.65
C PRO A 73 17.71 6.09 -14.13
N TYR A 74 17.39 7.35 -14.47
CA TYR A 74 17.00 7.78 -15.82
C TYR A 74 18.17 8.22 -16.72
N LYS A 75 19.40 8.20 -16.18
CA LYS A 75 20.63 8.56 -16.89
C LYS A 75 21.40 7.31 -17.26
N ASN A 76 21.89 7.26 -18.50
CA ASN A 76 22.65 6.11 -18.98
C ASN A 76 24.12 6.15 -18.47
N PRO A 77 24.88 5.04 -18.54
CA PRO A 77 26.24 4.99 -18.02
C PRO A 77 27.22 6.00 -18.63
N MET A 78 27.07 6.33 -19.92
CA MET A 78 27.91 7.31 -20.61
C MET A 78 27.66 8.71 -20.08
N GLU A 79 26.40 9.10 -19.91
CA GLU A 79 26.00 10.37 -19.30
C GLU A 79 26.55 10.49 -17.88
N LYS A 80 26.41 9.43 -17.07
CA LYS A 80 26.97 9.41 -15.71
C LYS A 80 28.48 9.59 -15.69
N THR A 81 29.21 9.02 -16.64
CA THR A 81 30.66 9.21 -16.76
C THR A 81 31.02 10.68 -17.03
N MET A 82 30.31 11.34 -17.94
CA MET A 82 30.52 12.78 -18.20
C MET A 82 30.19 13.64 -16.97
N ILE A 83 29.14 13.28 -16.23
CA ILE A 83 28.78 13.98 -14.99
C ILE A 83 29.87 13.81 -13.93
N ILE A 84 30.48 12.62 -13.80
CA ILE A 84 31.63 12.41 -12.90
C ILE A 84 32.76 13.38 -13.26
N GLU A 85 33.20 13.39 -14.52
CA GLU A 85 34.31 14.25 -14.95
C GLU A 85 34.00 15.74 -14.75
N ASN A 86 32.78 16.18 -15.05
CA ASN A 86 32.36 17.56 -14.79
C ASN A 86 32.30 17.88 -13.29
N THR A 87 31.85 16.93 -12.46
CA THR A 87 31.77 17.12 -11.01
C THR A 87 33.16 17.24 -10.42
N LEU A 88 34.12 16.44 -10.89
CA LEU A 88 35.51 16.47 -10.43
C LEU A 88 36.20 17.82 -10.70
N ARG A 89 35.78 18.57 -11.73
CA ARG A 89 36.29 19.94 -11.99
C ARG A 89 35.94 20.95 -10.90
N GLN A 90 34.96 20.64 -10.03
CA GLN A 90 34.64 21.45 -8.85
C GLN A 90 35.62 21.23 -7.70
N PHE A 91 36.41 20.15 -7.73
CA PHE A 91 37.34 19.77 -6.69
C PHE A 91 38.78 20.17 -7.03
N GLU A 92 39.62 20.30 -6.01
CA GLU A 92 41.07 20.53 -6.18
C GLU A 92 41.75 19.38 -6.95
N GLY A 93 41.21 18.17 -6.83
CA GLY A 93 41.66 16.99 -7.55
C GLY A 93 40.78 15.78 -7.25
N GLU A 94 41.02 14.68 -7.95
CA GLU A 94 40.25 13.44 -7.82
C GLU A 94 40.47 12.68 -6.50
N ASP A 95 41.55 13.04 -5.79
CA ASP A 95 41.96 12.46 -4.51
C ASP A 95 41.45 13.24 -3.29
N VAL A 96 40.69 14.32 -3.50
CA VAL A 96 40.08 15.07 -2.38
C VAL A 96 39.24 14.14 -1.52
N VAL A 97 39.41 14.24 -0.20
CA VAL A 97 38.68 13.44 0.76
C VAL A 97 37.25 13.96 0.93
N VAL A 98 36.30 13.04 0.87
CA VAL A 98 34.88 13.27 1.10
C VAL A 98 34.32 12.27 2.10
N TYR A 99 33.41 12.74 2.93
CA TYR A 99 32.68 11.90 3.88
C TYR A 99 31.81 10.87 3.16
N ASN A 100 31.97 9.61 3.53
CA ASN A 100 31.25 8.47 3.03
C ASN A 100 29.99 8.21 3.84
N ASP A 101 28.88 8.78 3.40
CA ASP A 101 27.55 8.50 3.92
C ASP A 101 26.71 7.61 2.99
N LEU A 102 27.33 7.05 1.94
CA LEU A 102 26.67 6.08 1.07
C LEU A 102 26.55 4.71 1.76
N ASP A 103 27.47 4.40 2.70
CA ASP A 103 27.46 3.19 3.50
C ASP A 103 26.98 3.46 4.94
N LEU A 104 25.66 3.37 5.13
CA LEU A 104 25.05 3.50 6.46
C LEU A 104 25.35 2.31 7.39
N SER A 105 25.91 1.21 6.87
CA SER A 105 26.30 0.07 7.71
C SER A 105 27.63 0.30 8.45
N GLY A 106 28.38 1.34 8.08
CA GLY A 106 29.66 1.70 8.70
C GLY A 106 30.77 0.65 8.47
N LYS A 107 30.62 -0.21 7.45
CA LYS A 107 31.58 -1.27 7.14
C LYS A 107 32.75 -0.77 6.30
N THR A 108 32.54 0.34 5.59
CA THR A 108 33.56 1.04 4.81
C THR A 108 34.12 2.22 5.59
N GLN A 109 35.29 2.71 5.17
CA GLN A 109 35.92 3.87 5.81
C GLN A 109 35.02 5.11 5.70
N LYS A 110 34.98 5.89 6.79
CA LYS A 110 34.22 7.15 6.86
C LYS A 110 34.69 8.20 5.85
N ASP A 111 35.95 8.13 5.48
CA ASP A 111 36.58 9.04 4.53
C ASP A 111 36.97 8.28 3.27
N GLN A 112 36.67 8.83 2.10
CA GLN A 112 37.08 8.24 0.82
C GLN A 112 37.42 9.32 -0.20
N LYS A 113 38.10 8.93 -1.28
CA LYS A 113 38.42 9.84 -2.38
C LYS A 113 37.15 10.23 -3.16
N VAL A 114 37.06 11.46 -3.62
CA VAL A 114 35.88 11.96 -4.34
C VAL A 114 35.57 11.15 -5.60
N ARG A 115 36.57 10.74 -6.39
CA ARG A 115 36.32 9.88 -7.57
C ARG A 115 35.68 8.55 -7.17
N GLN A 116 36.15 7.94 -6.07
CA GLN A 116 35.58 6.71 -5.54
C GLN A 116 34.16 6.93 -5.03
N TYR A 117 33.91 8.02 -4.29
CA TYR A 117 32.56 8.39 -3.83
C TYR A 117 31.58 8.53 -4.99
N LEU A 118 31.94 9.28 -6.04
CA LEU A 118 31.09 9.46 -7.21
C LEU A 118 30.86 8.14 -7.97
N GLY A 119 31.88 7.28 -8.07
CA GLY A 119 31.76 5.93 -8.66
C GLY A 119 30.86 5.00 -7.84
N ASN A 120 30.90 5.10 -6.51
CA ASN A 120 30.04 4.33 -5.60
C ASN A 120 28.56 4.70 -5.77
N ILE A 121 28.23 5.99 -6.02
CA ILE A 121 26.86 6.39 -6.36
C ILE A 121 26.34 5.61 -7.57
N VAL A 122 27.14 5.54 -8.64
CA VAL A 122 26.75 4.87 -9.88
C VAL A 122 26.63 3.35 -9.70
N THR A 123 27.57 2.74 -8.99
CA THR A 123 27.67 1.28 -8.86
C THR A 123 26.72 0.72 -7.81
N TRP A 124 26.60 1.37 -6.65
CA TRP A 124 25.79 0.88 -5.54
C TRP A 124 24.31 1.16 -5.74
N PHE A 125 23.93 2.17 -6.53
CA PHE A 125 22.54 2.57 -6.75
C PHE A 125 22.10 2.47 -8.22
N ALA A 126 22.70 1.55 -8.98
CA ALA A 126 22.48 1.43 -10.43
C ALA A 126 21.02 1.17 -10.86
N LYS A 127 20.21 0.54 -10.00
CA LYS A 127 18.83 0.11 -10.34
C LYS A 127 17.78 1.16 -9.96
N GLU A 128 17.59 1.39 -8.67
CA GLU A 128 16.54 2.28 -8.16
C GLU A 128 17.01 3.73 -8.00
N GLY A 129 18.32 3.95 -8.03
CA GLY A 129 18.91 5.26 -7.84
C GLY A 129 19.00 5.70 -6.39
N VAL A 130 19.49 6.92 -6.23
CA VAL A 130 19.63 7.61 -4.94
C VAL A 130 19.41 9.10 -5.15
N ASN A 131 18.73 9.74 -4.20
CA ASN A 131 18.45 11.16 -4.18
C ASN A 131 19.14 11.81 -2.98
N PHE A 132 19.66 13.02 -3.22
CA PHE A 132 20.37 13.84 -2.24
C PHE A 132 19.62 15.16 -2.06
N SER A 133 19.28 15.52 -0.83
CA SER A 133 18.70 16.81 -0.49
C SER A 133 19.64 17.57 0.43
N PHE A 134 20.04 18.77 0.01
CA PHE A 134 20.87 19.68 0.79
C PHE A 134 19.96 20.74 1.41
N GLN A 135 19.92 20.81 2.73
CA GLN A 135 19.05 21.71 3.47
C GLN A 135 19.87 22.58 4.42
N ASN A 136 19.29 23.72 4.83
CA ASN A 136 19.87 24.62 5.83
C ASN A 136 21.31 25.06 5.49
N ILE A 137 21.60 25.33 4.21
CA ILE A 137 22.93 25.74 3.75
C ILE A 137 23.31 27.06 4.43
N LYS A 138 24.41 27.06 5.17
CA LYS A 138 24.99 28.23 5.85
C LYS A 138 26.42 28.43 5.39
N ILE A 139 26.69 29.57 4.78
CA ILE A 139 28.04 29.95 4.37
C ILE A 139 28.71 30.74 5.50
N SER A 140 29.94 30.38 5.87
CA SER A 140 30.73 31.09 6.87
C SER A 140 31.26 32.43 6.36
N ASN A 141 31.91 33.18 7.25
CA ASN A 141 32.80 34.27 6.85
C ASN A 141 33.99 33.74 6.03
N ILE A 142 34.72 34.65 5.40
CA ILE A 142 35.93 34.31 4.66
C ILE A 142 37.11 34.24 5.63
N PHE A 143 37.90 33.18 5.50
CA PHE A 143 39.10 32.91 6.28
C PHE A 143 40.33 32.90 5.37
N VAL A 144 41.51 33.04 5.98
CA VAL A 144 42.80 32.98 5.27
C VAL A 144 43.57 31.73 5.68
N ASP A 145 43.99 30.95 4.70
CA ASP A 145 44.99 29.91 4.93
C ASP A 145 46.36 30.58 5.08
N LYS A 146 46.90 30.56 6.30
CA LYS A 146 48.20 31.19 6.62
C LYS A 146 49.37 30.59 5.86
N LYS A 147 49.25 29.35 5.35
CA LYS A 147 50.33 28.69 4.62
C LYS A 147 50.40 29.15 3.17
N THR A 148 49.24 29.31 2.54
CA THR A 148 49.14 29.58 1.10
C THR A 148 48.72 31.01 0.76
N GLY A 149 48.18 31.76 1.74
CA GLY A 149 47.59 33.08 1.53
C GLY A 149 46.23 33.04 0.82
N ASN A 150 45.71 31.84 0.51
CA ASN A 150 44.43 31.67 -0.16
C ASN A 150 43.26 31.99 0.79
N PHE A 151 42.16 32.43 0.19
CA PHE A 151 40.91 32.57 0.93
C PHE A 151 40.16 31.24 0.94
N PHE A 152 39.48 30.95 2.05
CA PHE A 152 38.56 29.83 2.10
C PHE A 152 37.33 30.15 2.94
N LEU A 153 36.29 29.37 2.72
CA LEU A 153 35.04 29.43 3.46
C LEU A 153 34.53 28.00 3.71
N LYS A 154 33.64 27.91 4.69
CA LYS A 154 33.00 26.69 5.13
C LYS A 154 31.50 26.79 4.84
N ALA A 155 30.96 25.83 4.10
CA ALA A 155 29.53 25.66 3.91
C ALA A 155 29.04 24.54 4.81
N GLU A 156 28.13 24.84 5.72
CA GLU A 156 27.48 23.87 6.60
C GLU A 156 26.09 23.55 6.06
N PHE A 157 25.71 22.28 5.97
CA PHE A 157 24.39 21.88 5.50
C PHE A 157 23.99 20.51 6.03
N ASP A 158 22.68 20.27 6.06
CA ASP A 158 22.12 18.95 6.35
C ASP A 158 21.92 18.22 5.01
N ARG A 159 22.64 17.11 4.82
CA ARG A 159 22.46 16.24 3.65
C ARG A 159 21.57 15.07 4.01
N THR A 160 20.42 14.98 3.35
CA THR A 160 19.54 13.80 3.42
C THR A 160 19.73 12.93 2.19
N ILE A 161 19.98 11.65 2.41
CA ILE A 161 20.05 10.62 1.38
C ILE A 161 18.78 9.78 1.44
N ASN A 162 18.24 9.46 0.26
CA ASN A 162 17.18 8.48 0.12
C ASN A 162 17.40 7.64 -1.14
N GLY A 163 17.65 6.34 -1.00
CA GLY A 163 17.80 5.43 -2.13
C GLY A 163 17.87 3.97 -1.70
N THR A 164 17.81 3.07 -2.68
CA THR A 164 17.93 1.62 -2.45
C THR A 164 19.17 1.11 -3.18
N SER A 165 20.10 0.52 -2.43
CA SER A 165 21.29 -0.08 -3.03
C SER A 165 20.94 -1.32 -3.86
N VAL A 166 21.85 -1.76 -4.73
CA VAL A 166 21.71 -2.98 -5.57
C VAL A 166 21.46 -4.25 -4.77
N ASN A 167 21.82 -4.26 -3.47
CA ASN A 167 21.61 -5.37 -2.54
C ASN A 167 20.27 -5.27 -1.78
N GLY A 168 19.42 -4.29 -2.11
CA GLY A 168 18.13 -4.07 -1.47
C GLY A 168 18.21 -3.37 -0.11
N MET A 169 19.38 -2.90 0.32
CA MET A 169 19.52 -2.11 1.55
C MET A 169 19.12 -0.67 1.28
N ALA A 170 18.20 -0.14 2.09
CA ALA A 170 17.82 1.27 2.07
C ALA A 170 18.96 2.13 2.62
N ALA A 171 19.38 3.13 1.84
CA ALA A 171 20.24 4.21 2.27
C ALA A 171 19.35 5.43 2.56
N THR A 172 18.82 5.51 3.78
CA THR A 172 18.03 6.65 4.23
C THR A 172 18.61 7.23 5.50
N GLY A 173 18.97 8.51 5.48
CA GLY A 173 19.54 9.18 6.65
C GLY A 173 19.87 10.64 6.37
N THR A 174 19.98 11.41 7.44
CA THR A 174 20.40 12.81 7.39
C THR A 174 21.71 12.97 8.15
N THR A 175 22.71 13.55 7.50
CA THR A 175 24.02 13.84 8.08
C THR A 175 24.33 15.32 7.92
N LYS A 176 24.81 15.95 8.99
CA LYS A 176 25.30 17.33 8.93
C LYS A 176 26.74 17.32 8.42
N LEU A 177 27.00 18.07 7.35
CA LEU A 177 28.28 18.07 6.66
C LEU A 177 28.85 19.49 6.53
N ASP A 178 30.16 19.52 6.42
CA ASP A 178 30.93 20.71 6.12
C ASP A 178 31.63 20.54 4.76
N LEU A 179 31.46 21.51 3.88
CA LEU A 179 32.17 21.58 2.60
C LEU A 179 33.06 22.81 2.59
N TYR A 180 34.36 22.58 2.44
CA TYR A 180 35.36 23.63 2.46
C TYR A 180 35.72 24.04 1.03
N ILE A 181 35.57 25.34 0.75
CA ILE A 181 35.77 25.93 -0.57
C ILE A 181 36.89 26.94 -0.46
N LYS A 182 37.87 26.87 -1.36
CA LYS A 182 38.96 27.82 -1.47
C LYS A 182 38.87 28.66 -2.74
N TYR A 183 39.45 29.85 -2.66
CA TYR A 183 39.69 30.77 -3.76
C TYR A 183 41.19 31.05 -3.80
N VAL A 184 41.80 30.81 -4.95
CA VAL A 184 43.23 30.98 -5.15
C VAL A 184 43.54 32.47 -5.22
N VAL A 185 44.55 32.91 -4.48
CA VAL A 185 45.04 34.29 -4.53
C VAL A 185 46.42 34.28 -5.17
N ALA A 186 46.54 34.96 -6.32
CA ALA A 186 47.80 35.10 -7.03
C ALA A 186 47.98 36.56 -7.45
N ASN A 187 49.14 37.15 -7.15
CA ASN A 187 49.49 38.53 -7.53
C ASN A 187 48.44 39.60 -7.13
N GLY A 188 47.75 39.41 -6.00
CA GLY A 188 46.71 40.35 -5.54
C GLY A 188 45.35 40.18 -6.23
N GLU A 189 45.19 39.17 -7.09
CA GLU A 189 43.93 38.81 -7.73
C GLU A 189 43.36 37.52 -7.12
N ILE A 190 42.05 37.53 -6.82
CA ILE A 190 41.31 36.36 -6.33
C ILE A 190 40.70 35.66 -7.53
N SER A 191 40.93 34.36 -7.67
CA SER A 191 40.28 33.55 -8.70
C SER A 191 38.76 33.63 -8.56
N ALA A 192 38.05 33.78 -9.67
CA ALA A 192 36.58 33.70 -9.65
C ALA A 192 36.10 32.27 -9.31
N LYS A 193 36.84 31.25 -9.75
CA LYS A 193 36.46 29.85 -9.59
C LYS A 193 36.57 29.40 -8.12
N PRO A 194 35.47 28.95 -7.49
CA PRO A 194 35.52 28.26 -6.21
C PRO A 194 36.06 26.83 -6.39
N ILE A 195 36.87 26.35 -5.46
CA ILE A 195 37.45 25.00 -5.51
C ILE A 195 37.13 24.27 -4.20
N ILE A 196 36.46 23.12 -4.30
CA ILE A 196 36.19 22.25 -3.16
C ILE A 196 37.47 21.48 -2.83
N PHE A 197 37.96 21.62 -1.60
CA PHE A 197 39.17 20.91 -1.17
C PHE A 197 38.91 19.89 -0.05
N SER A 198 37.70 19.87 0.54
CA SER A 198 37.30 18.84 1.52
C SER A 198 35.78 18.82 1.72
N VAL A 199 35.22 17.63 1.96
CA VAL A 199 33.84 17.45 2.47
C VAL A 199 33.89 16.53 3.68
N THR A 200 33.50 16.98 4.86
CA THR A 200 33.62 16.21 6.10
C THR A 200 32.31 16.14 6.87
N GLU A 201 32.23 15.24 7.84
CA GLU A 201 31.27 15.36 8.94
C GLU A 201 31.43 16.73 9.62
N HIS A 202 30.34 17.26 10.16
CA HIS A 202 30.32 18.59 10.75
C HIS A 202 31.27 18.73 11.96
N LEU A 203 32.05 19.81 11.97
CA LEU A 203 33.00 20.18 13.03
C LEU A 203 32.82 21.64 13.47
N ASP A 204 32.67 21.86 14.77
CA ASP A 204 32.64 23.21 15.36
C ASP A 204 34.07 23.80 15.48
N ASN A 205 34.67 24.16 14.34
CA ASN A 205 36.08 24.57 14.25
C ASN A 205 36.30 26.01 13.76
N LEU A 206 35.24 26.77 13.50
CA LEU A 206 35.34 28.13 12.96
C LEU A 206 36.18 29.08 13.81
N SER A 207 36.16 28.91 15.14
CA SER A 207 36.94 29.71 16.09
C SER A 207 38.46 29.50 15.98
N SER A 208 38.89 28.41 15.36
CA SER A 208 40.31 28.11 15.12
C SER A 208 40.86 28.81 13.86
N PHE A 209 39.97 29.32 13.01
CA PHE A 209 40.35 29.96 11.75
C PHE A 209 40.61 31.46 11.92
N THR A 210 41.46 31.99 11.05
CA THR A 210 41.76 33.43 11.01
C THR A 210 40.89 34.10 9.95
N THR A 211 39.99 34.97 10.38
CA THR A 211 39.09 35.71 9.49
C THR A 211 39.88 36.65 8.58
N ALA A 212 39.44 36.77 7.33
CA ALA A 212 39.98 37.72 6.39
C ALA A 212 39.70 39.17 6.83
N GLU A 213 40.68 40.05 6.65
CA GLU A 213 40.51 41.48 6.95
C GLU A 213 39.61 42.13 5.91
N VAL A 214 38.51 42.75 6.37
CA VAL A 214 37.54 43.42 5.50
C VAL A 214 37.71 44.94 5.62
N LYS A 215 38.06 45.59 4.52
CA LYS A 215 38.23 47.06 4.44
C LYS A 215 37.57 47.62 3.18
N GLU A 216 37.06 48.85 3.27
CA GLU A 216 36.70 49.66 2.10
C GLU A 216 37.91 49.78 1.15
N LYS A 217 37.65 49.82 -0.15
CA LYS A 217 38.67 49.61 -1.19
C LYS A 217 39.84 50.61 -1.05
N THR A 218 41.03 50.10 -0.73
CA THR A 218 42.31 50.83 -0.75
C THR A 218 43.26 50.26 -1.81
N ASP A 219 44.35 50.95 -2.15
CA ASP A 219 45.34 50.51 -3.15
C ASP A 219 45.91 49.09 -2.93
N ASN A 220 45.82 48.57 -1.70
CA ASN A 220 46.27 47.22 -1.31
C ASN A 220 45.15 46.15 -1.22
N SER A 221 43.95 46.41 -1.75
CA SER A 221 42.84 45.45 -1.72
C SER A 221 42.88 44.48 -2.91
N ALA A 222 42.62 43.20 -2.65
CA ALA A 222 42.58 42.21 -3.73
C ALA A 222 41.38 42.44 -4.67
N THR A 223 41.62 42.30 -5.97
CA THR A 223 40.56 42.37 -6.98
C THR A 223 40.06 40.98 -7.35
N LEU A 224 38.75 40.84 -7.54
CA LEU A 224 38.16 39.59 -8.05
C LEU A 224 38.41 39.49 -9.55
N SER A 225 38.85 38.31 -10.00
CA SER A 225 39.04 38.03 -11.41
C SER A 225 37.72 38.10 -12.18
N LYS A 226 37.80 38.46 -13.47
CA LYS A 226 36.65 38.47 -14.37
C LYS A 226 36.50 37.18 -15.19
N ASP A 227 37.44 36.24 -15.05
CA ASP A 227 37.39 34.98 -15.80
C ASP A 227 36.39 34.01 -15.18
N THR A 228 35.14 34.05 -15.64
CA THR A 228 34.04 33.19 -15.19
C THR A 228 33.70 32.07 -16.15
N LYS A 229 34.41 31.92 -17.28
CA LYS A 229 34.01 31.01 -18.36
C LYS A 229 33.77 29.58 -17.90
N GLU A 230 34.70 29.02 -17.14
CA GLU A 230 34.60 27.64 -16.65
C GLU A 230 33.44 27.48 -15.64
N ILE A 231 33.19 28.49 -14.81
CA ILE A 231 32.07 28.51 -13.84
C ILE A 231 30.75 28.51 -14.60
N ASP A 232 30.61 29.38 -15.59
CA ASP A 232 29.40 29.51 -16.40
C ASP A 232 29.13 28.22 -17.18
N GLU A 233 30.16 27.57 -17.71
CA GLU A 233 30.04 26.26 -18.37
C GLU A 233 29.58 25.15 -17.40
N ILE A 234 30.20 25.02 -16.22
CA ILE A 234 29.86 23.97 -15.25
C ILE A 234 28.44 24.18 -14.70
N THR A 235 28.10 25.42 -14.32
CA THR A 235 26.79 25.74 -13.74
C THR A 235 25.67 25.60 -14.77
N LYS A 236 25.89 26.03 -16.01
CA LYS A 236 24.93 25.84 -17.11
C LYS A 236 24.71 24.36 -17.40
N ALA A 237 25.79 23.58 -17.50
CA ALA A 237 25.68 22.13 -17.74
C ALA A 237 24.88 21.42 -16.63
N ALA A 238 25.12 21.77 -15.37
CA ALA A 238 24.38 21.21 -14.24
C ALA A 238 22.88 21.61 -14.28
N ALA A 239 22.57 22.86 -14.63
CA ALA A 239 21.19 23.34 -14.75
C ALA A 239 20.43 22.65 -15.90
N GLU A 240 21.08 22.46 -17.05
CA GLU A 240 20.50 21.74 -18.19
C GLU A 240 20.21 20.27 -17.83
N GLN A 241 21.13 19.61 -17.11
CA GLN A 241 20.95 18.23 -16.66
C GLN A 241 19.79 18.09 -15.66
N GLU A 242 19.67 19.03 -14.72
CA GLU A 242 18.56 19.05 -13.76
C GLU A 242 17.21 19.25 -14.45
N ALA A 243 17.14 20.15 -15.45
CA ALA A 243 15.92 20.40 -16.20
C ALA A 243 15.48 19.17 -17.01
N GLU A 244 16.42 18.50 -17.68
CA GLU A 244 16.15 17.26 -18.42
C GLU A 244 15.68 16.13 -17.49
N LEU A 245 16.31 16.00 -16.32
CA LEU A 245 15.94 15.01 -15.31
C LEU A 245 14.50 15.24 -14.81
N LYS A 246 14.14 16.48 -14.48
CA LYS A 246 12.78 16.86 -14.07
C LYS A 246 11.74 16.56 -15.15
N LYS A 247 12.11 16.72 -16.43
CA LYS A 247 11.23 16.38 -17.55
C LYS A 247 10.99 14.87 -17.66
N LYS A 248 12.07 14.06 -17.65
CA LYS A 248 11.98 12.58 -17.70
C LYS A 248 11.17 12.01 -16.54
N GLN A 249 11.35 12.58 -15.34
CA GLN A 249 10.59 12.16 -14.16
C GLN A 249 9.08 12.44 -14.33
N LYS A 250 8.71 13.64 -14.78
CA LYS A 250 7.29 13.97 -15.06
C LYS A 250 6.66 13.06 -16.12
N GLU A 251 7.38 12.75 -17.20
CA GLU A 251 6.90 11.85 -18.25
C GLU A 251 6.67 10.43 -17.70
N THR A 252 7.57 9.95 -16.85
CA THR A 252 7.46 8.62 -16.21
C THR A 252 6.31 8.56 -15.21
N ASP A 253 6.14 9.59 -14.37
CA ASP A 253 5.04 9.69 -13.41
C ASP A 253 3.67 9.73 -14.10
N GLN A 254 3.58 10.44 -15.23
CA GLN A 254 2.37 10.44 -16.07
C GLN A 254 2.08 9.08 -16.70
N ALA A 255 3.11 8.37 -17.17
CA ALA A 255 2.96 7.03 -17.74
C ALA A 255 2.50 6.02 -16.68
N ASN A 256 3.07 6.07 -15.46
CA ASN A 256 2.67 5.21 -14.34
C ASN A 256 1.22 5.49 -13.90
N PHE A 257 0.83 6.76 -13.79
CA PHE A 257 -0.55 7.12 -13.48
C PHE A 257 -1.55 6.62 -14.55
N ALA A 258 -1.17 6.72 -15.83
CA ALA A 258 -1.99 6.18 -16.91
C ALA A 258 -2.13 4.64 -16.80
N ALA A 259 -1.04 3.92 -16.52
CA ALA A 259 -1.06 2.46 -16.35
C ALA A 259 -1.93 2.00 -15.18
N ASP A 260 -1.84 2.68 -14.03
CA ASP A 260 -2.65 2.36 -12.84
C ASP A 260 -4.15 2.60 -13.10
N SER A 261 -4.49 3.68 -13.80
CA SER A 261 -5.88 3.98 -14.18
C SER A 261 -6.48 2.89 -15.10
N VAL A 262 -5.67 2.35 -16.02
CA VAL A 262 -6.06 1.26 -16.91
C VAL A 262 -6.26 -0.04 -16.12
N ALA A 263 -5.39 -0.35 -15.17
CA ALA A 263 -5.49 -1.53 -14.31
C ALA A 263 -6.73 -1.49 -13.41
N GLU A 264 -7.07 -0.33 -12.85
CA GLU A 264 -8.28 -0.16 -12.04
C GLU A 264 -9.57 -0.30 -12.88
N ASN A 265 -9.58 0.28 -14.08
CA ASN A 265 -10.69 0.15 -15.02
C ASN A 265 -10.89 -1.30 -15.49
N ALA A 266 -9.81 -2.06 -15.71
CA ALA A 266 -9.87 -3.48 -16.03
C ALA A 266 -10.46 -4.33 -14.88
N LYS A 267 -10.09 -4.01 -13.61
CA LYS A 267 -10.69 -4.66 -12.43
C LYS A 267 -12.19 -4.38 -12.31
N LYS A 268 -12.61 -3.13 -12.51
CA LYS A 268 -14.04 -2.73 -12.49
C LYS A 268 -14.83 -3.44 -13.60
N ALA A 269 -14.30 -3.50 -14.83
CA ALA A 269 -14.91 -4.20 -15.95
C ALA A 269 -15.05 -5.71 -15.69
N LYS A 270 -14.02 -6.35 -15.11
CA LYS A 270 -14.07 -7.76 -14.72
C LYS A 270 -15.12 -8.04 -13.64
N LYS A 271 -15.23 -7.17 -12.62
CA LYS A 271 -16.26 -7.28 -11.58
C LYS A 271 -17.67 -7.14 -12.15
N LYS A 272 -17.89 -6.19 -13.06
CA LYS A 272 -19.17 -6.02 -13.77
C LYS A 272 -19.52 -7.27 -14.59
N TYR A 273 -18.57 -7.78 -15.38
CA TYR A 273 -18.76 -8.98 -16.19
C TYR A 273 -19.10 -10.23 -15.37
N MET A 274 -18.44 -10.42 -14.22
CA MET A 274 -18.72 -11.54 -13.31
C MET A 274 -20.11 -11.44 -12.66
N ASN A 275 -20.54 -10.24 -12.27
CA ASN A 275 -21.88 -10.02 -11.72
C ASN A 275 -22.98 -10.24 -12.77
N ASP A 276 -22.77 -9.78 -14.00
CA ASP A 276 -23.77 -9.91 -15.07
C ASP A 276 -23.92 -11.36 -15.56
N ARG A 277 -22.85 -12.17 -15.50
CA ARG A 277 -22.83 -13.56 -15.99
C ARG A 277 -23.12 -14.61 -14.92
N TYR A 278 -22.71 -14.37 -13.67
CA TYR A 278 -22.80 -15.33 -12.55
C TYR A 278 -23.52 -14.79 -11.31
N GLY A 279 -24.23 -13.65 -11.44
CA GLY A 279 -24.94 -13.00 -10.33
C GLY A 279 -25.87 -13.95 -9.58
N LEU A 280 -25.52 -14.21 -8.32
CA LEU A 280 -26.31 -14.95 -7.33
C LEU A 280 -27.60 -14.20 -7.03
N ARG A 281 -28.67 -14.47 -7.79
CA ARG A 281 -29.99 -13.90 -7.51
C ARG A 281 -30.70 -14.71 -6.44
N LEU A 282 -30.89 -14.11 -5.28
CA LEU A 282 -31.83 -14.58 -4.27
C LEU A 282 -33.23 -14.05 -4.65
N SER A 283 -34.18 -14.94 -4.86
CA SER A 283 -35.54 -14.57 -5.27
C SER A 283 -36.56 -15.03 -4.23
N PRO A 284 -37.17 -14.10 -3.46
CA PRO A 284 -38.26 -14.44 -2.56
C PRO A 284 -39.46 -14.98 -3.35
N ARG A 285 -40.18 -15.93 -2.75
CA ARG A 285 -41.30 -16.66 -3.35
C ARG A 285 -42.51 -16.67 -2.42
N LEU A 286 -43.69 -16.50 -2.99
CA LEU A 286 -44.99 -16.65 -2.32
C LEU A 286 -45.84 -17.66 -3.09
N TYR A 287 -46.29 -18.73 -2.43
CA TYR A 287 -47.08 -19.81 -3.06
C TYR A 287 -48.57 -19.49 -2.95
N THR A 288 -49.07 -18.66 -3.87
CA THR A 288 -50.40 -18.08 -3.76
C THR A 288 -51.53 -19.11 -3.89
N SER A 289 -51.34 -20.16 -4.69
CA SER A 289 -52.37 -21.21 -4.84
C SER A 289 -52.62 -21.98 -3.53
N ARG A 290 -51.64 -21.99 -2.62
CA ARG A 290 -51.71 -22.71 -1.34
C ARG A 290 -52.62 -22.02 -0.32
N LEU A 291 -52.95 -20.74 -0.54
CA LEU A 291 -53.91 -20.01 0.29
C LEU A 291 -55.31 -20.63 0.22
N VAL A 292 -55.70 -21.16 -0.95
CA VAL A 292 -56.99 -21.87 -1.13
C VAL A 292 -57.05 -23.14 -0.29
N GLU A 293 -55.90 -23.76 -0.01
CA GLU A 293 -55.78 -24.92 0.88
C GLU A 293 -55.65 -24.54 2.37
N GLY A 294 -55.67 -23.25 2.70
CA GLY A 294 -55.43 -22.76 4.05
C GLY A 294 -53.97 -22.84 4.49
N VAL A 295 -53.03 -22.61 3.57
CA VAL A 295 -51.59 -22.60 3.85
C VAL A 295 -50.98 -21.29 3.37
N LEU A 296 -50.39 -20.53 4.28
CA LEU A 296 -49.53 -19.39 3.94
C LEU A 296 -48.10 -19.90 3.83
N GLN A 297 -47.55 -19.96 2.61
CA GLN A 297 -46.22 -20.52 2.35
C GLN A 297 -45.34 -19.50 1.64
N VAL A 298 -44.16 -19.28 2.22
CA VAL A 298 -43.13 -18.35 1.74
C VAL A 298 -41.80 -19.08 1.60
N GLY A 299 -40.95 -18.61 0.70
CA GLY A 299 -39.64 -19.21 0.51
C GLY A 299 -38.68 -18.35 -0.27
N PHE A 300 -37.52 -18.92 -0.56
CA PHE A 300 -36.47 -18.29 -1.34
C PHE A 300 -35.95 -19.29 -2.37
N ALA A 301 -35.72 -18.81 -3.58
CA ALA A 301 -34.96 -19.51 -4.60
C ALA A 301 -33.57 -18.90 -4.74
N LYS A 302 -32.60 -19.77 -5.00
CA LYS A 302 -31.23 -19.40 -5.33
C LYS A 302 -30.84 -20.09 -6.63
N ASN A 303 -30.30 -19.31 -7.55
CA ASN A 303 -29.71 -19.84 -8.76
C ASN A 303 -28.36 -20.47 -8.43
N ILE A 304 -28.16 -21.72 -8.88
CA ILE A 304 -26.93 -22.49 -8.66
C ILE A 304 -26.05 -22.41 -9.91
N ILE A 305 -26.63 -22.57 -11.11
CA ILE A 305 -25.92 -22.46 -12.39
C ILE A 305 -26.76 -21.63 -13.35
N GLY A 306 -26.14 -20.67 -14.03
CA GLY A 306 -26.79 -19.84 -15.05
C GLY A 306 -26.00 -19.83 -16.36
N ALA A 307 -26.66 -20.17 -17.46
CA ALA A 307 -26.18 -19.99 -18.82
C ALA A 307 -27.19 -19.16 -19.64
N LYS A 308 -26.84 -18.84 -20.90
CA LYS A 308 -27.66 -17.99 -21.79
C LYS A 308 -29.09 -18.51 -21.94
N ASN A 309 -29.25 -19.83 -22.09
CA ASN A 309 -30.54 -20.47 -22.36
C ASN A 309 -31.02 -21.41 -21.24
N PHE A 310 -30.24 -21.56 -20.19
CA PHE A 310 -30.44 -22.58 -19.15
C PHE A 310 -30.17 -22.00 -17.76
N GLU A 311 -30.92 -22.45 -16.76
CA GLU A 311 -30.69 -22.08 -15.37
C GLU A 311 -31.10 -23.20 -14.42
N LEU A 312 -30.19 -23.60 -13.53
CA LEU A 312 -30.47 -24.51 -12.43
C LEU A 312 -30.66 -23.69 -11.16
N ALA A 313 -31.79 -23.87 -10.48
CA ALA A 313 -32.11 -23.20 -9.23
C ALA A 313 -32.57 -24.19 -8.17
N ALA A 314 -32.31 -23.88 -6.90
CA ALA A 314 -32.91 -24.58 -5.78
C ALA A 314 -33.76 -23.61 -4.97
N SER A 315 -34.87 -24.09 -4.41
CA SER A 315 -35.70 -23.32 -3.49
C SER A 315 -36.03 -24.07 -2.23
N LEU A 316 -36.12 -23.32 -1.14
CA LEU A 316 -36.59 -23.76 0.15
C LEU A 316 -37.75 -22.88 0.56
N SER A 317 -38.78 -23.49 1.13
CA SER A 317 -39.95 -22.77 1.62
C SER A 317 -40.51 -23.42 2.87
N TYR A 318 -41.13 -22.57 3.68
CA TYR A 318 -41.82 -22.93 4.89
C TYR A 318 -43.20 -22.29 4.87
N GLY A 319 -44.19 -23.03 5.36
CA GLY A 319 -45.56 -22.58 5.40
C GLY A 319 -46.23 -22.92 6.71
N MET A 320 -47.13 -22.03 7.12
CA MET A 320 -48.00 -22.22 8.26
C MET A 320 -49.40 -22.56 7.76
N GLN A 321 -50.00 -23.56 8.38
CA GLN A 321 -51.36 -23.94 8.09
C GLN A 321 -52.33 -23.23 9.03
N PHE A 322 -53.40 -22.70 8.47
CA PHE A 322 -54.46 -22.03 9.20
C PHE A 322 -55.84 -22.58 8.79
N LYS A 323 -56.86 -22.16 9.54
CA LYS A 323 -58.26 -22.48 9.29
C LYS A 323 -58.74 -21.78 8.03
N ALA A 324 -59.01 -22.54 6.97
CA ALA A 324 -59.60 -22.01 5.74
C ALA A 324 -61.09 -22.36 5.66
N ILE A 325 -61.86 -21.52 4.96
CA ILE A 325 -63.32 -21.60 4.85
C ILE A 325 -63.75 -22.84 4.04
N THR A 326 -62.91 -23.33 3.12
CA THR A 326 -63.17 -24.48 2.26
C THR A 326 -61.92 -25.32 2.04
N ARG A 327 -61.49 -26.12 3.02
CA ARG A 327 -60.50 -27.16 2.73
C ARG A 327 -61.17 -28.25 1.89
N GLN A 328 -60.85 -28.32 0.60
CA GLN A 328 -61.17 -29.48 -0.21
C GLN A 328 -60.42 -30.68 0.38
N ILE A 329 -61.11 -31.53 1.13
CA ILE A 329 -60.62 -32.85 1.52
C ILE A 329 -60.48 -33.61 0.21
N THR A 330 -59.25 -33.77 -0.28
CA THR A 330 -59.00 -34.55 -1.47
C THR A 330 -59.19 -36.04 -1.16
N PHE A 331 -59.54 -36.86 -2.16
CA PHE A 331 -59.68 -38.31 -2.02
C PHE A 331 -58.49 -39.00 -1.34
N ALA A 332 -57.29 -38.40 -1.43
CA ALA A 332 -56.07 -38.86 -0.76
C ALA A 332 -56.16 -38.86 0.79
N ASP A 333 -56.97 -37.98 1.38
CA ASP A 333 -57.15 -37.86 2.83
C ASP A 333 -58.30 -38.69 3.38
N SER A 334 -59.10 -39.34 2.51
CA SER A 334 -60.11 -40.31 2.95
C SER A 334 -59.43 -41.54 3.55
N VAL A 335 -59.64 -41.77 4.85
CA VAL A 335 -59.19 -42.99 5.53
C VAL A 335 -60.30 -44.01 5.35
N ARG A 336 -60.23 -44.77 4.26
CA ARG A 336 -61.26 -45.76 3.95
C ARG A 336 -61.17 -46.89 4.98
N ASN A 337 -62.27 -47.12 5.68
CA ASN A 337 -62.62 -48.37 6.37
C ASN A 337 -62.21 -48.52 7.86
N ASP A 338 -62.67 -47.60 8.73
CA ASP A 338 -62.89 -47.89 10.16
C ASP A 338 -63.93 -46.91 10.74
N SER A 339 -64.92 -47.43 11.49
CA SER A 339 -66.21 -46.81 11.85
C SER A 339 -66.18 -45.45 12.59
N LEU A 340 -64.99 -44.94 12.92
CA LEU A 340 -64.77 -43.62 13.53
C LEU A 340 -64.33 -42.55 12.51
N TYR A 341 -63.58 -42.93 11.48
CA TYR A 341 -63.03 -41.99 10.49
C TYR A 341 -64.09 -41.48 9.50
N ASP A 342 -65.09 -42.29 9.14
CA ASP A 342 -66.18 -41.89 8.23
C ASP A 342 -67.16 -40.88 8.85
N LYS A 343 -67.19 -40.78 10.19
CA LYS A 343 -67.98 -39.78 10.93
C LYS A 343 -67.15 -38.55 11.32
N MET A 344 -65.88 -38.49 10.94
CA MET A 344 -65.06 -37.32 11.17
C MET A 344 -65.56 -36.19 10.28
N HIS A 345 -66.37 -35.36 10.90
CA HIS A 345 -66.49 -33.97 10.53
C HIS A 345 -65.09 -33.33 10.67
N PHE A 346 -64.25 -33.44 9.63
CA PHE A 346 -62.97 -32.72 9.48
C PHE A 346 -63.22 -31.21 9.30
N TRP A 347 -64.02 -30.63 10.20
CA TRP A 347 -64.32 -29.22 10.21
C TRP A 347 -63.17 -28.51 10.93
N ASN A 348 -62.30 -27.93 10.11
CA ASN A 348 -61.76 -26.60 10.33
C ASN A 348 -60.69 -26.33 11.41
N ASN A 349 -60.13 -27.31 12.13
CA ASN A 349 -59.15 -27.02 13.20
C ASN A 349 -57.77 -27.66 13.00
N ALA A 350 -57.21 -27.57 11.79
CA ALA A 350 -55.86 -28.04 11.52
C ALA A 350 -54.81 -26.94 11.75
N LYS A 351 -54.03 -27.05 12.82
CA LYS A 351 -52.76 -26.32 12.98
C LYS A 351 -51.63 -27.21 12.48
N GLY A 352 -50.65 -26.62 11.80
CA GLY A 352 -49.59 -27.40 11.20
C GLY A 352 -48.57 -26.58 10.43
N TYR A 353 -47.59 -27.29 9.88
CA TYR A 353 -46.53 -26.72 9.06
C TYR A 353 -46.45 -27.42 7.71
N VAL A 354 -45.82 -26.74 6.77
CA VAL A 354 -45.40 -27.29 5.48
C VAL A 354 -43.95 -26.90 5.27
N PHE A 355 -43.09 -27.87 5.03
CA PHE A 355 -41.73 -27.65 4.55
C PHE A 355 -41.62 -28.17 3.13
N ARG A 356 -40.92 -27.42 2.28
CA ARG A 356 -40.73 -27.83 0.90
C ARG A 356 -39.37 -27.42 0.37
N ALA A 357 -38.70 -28.38 -0.25
CA ALA A 357 -37.47 -28.19 -1.00
C ALA A 357 -37.70 -28.54 -2.47
N GLU A 358 -37.22 -27.69 -3.38
CA GLU A 358 -37.38 -27.89 -4.81
C GLU A 358 -36.06 -27.65 -5.54
N VAL A 359 -35.84 -28.38 -6.63
CA VAL A 359 -34.77 -28.13 -7.60
C VAL A 359 -35.41 -27.96 -8.98
N HIS A 360 -35.03 -26.90 -9.68
CA HIS A 360 -35.62 -26.47 -10.94
C HIS A 360 -34.56 -26.36 -12.03
N MET A 361 -34.84 -26.92 -13.20
CA MET A 361 -34.09 -26.74 -14.44
C MET A 361 -34.93 -25.89 -15.39
N HIS A 362 -34.64 -24.60 -15.46
CA HIS A 362 -35.33 -23.62 -16.30
C HIS A 362 -34.71 -23.53 -17.71
N PHE A 363 -35.57 -23.58 -18.73
CA PHE A 363 -35.22 -23.39 -20.13
C PHE A 363 -35.71 -22.02 -20.60
N LYS A 364 -34.79 -21.04 -20.63
CA LYS A 364 -35.12 -19.60 -20.78
C LYS A 364 -35.78 -19.26 -22.12
N GLN A 365 -35.39 -19.95 -23.19
CA GLN A 365 -35.93 -19.70 -24.54
C GLN A 365 -37.43 -19.97 -24.63
N ASN A 366 -37.89 -21.04 -23.99
CA ASN A 366 -39.24 -21.54 -24.13
C ASN A 366 -40.10 -21.34 -22.87
N LYS A 367 -39.56 -20.65 -21.85
CA LYS A 367 -40.24 -20.30 -20.60
C LYS A 367 -40.90 -21.49 -19.89
N TRP A 368 -40.29 -22.67 -19.93
CA TRP A 368 -40.70 -23.83 -19.13
C TRP A 368 -39.57 -24.35 -18.25
N TYR A 369 -39.90 -25.20 -17.30
CA TYR A 369 -38.95 -25.88 -16.45
C TYR A 369 -39.41 -27.28 -16.11
N ILE A 370 -38.44 -28.13 -15.81
CA ILE A 370 -38.66 -29.39 -15.11
C ILE A 370 -38.05 -29.28 -13.73
N GLY A 371 -38.58 -30.02 -12.78
CA GLY A 371 -38.06 -29.97 -11.43
C GLY A 371 -38.41 -31.18 -10.60
N TYR A 372 -37.84 -31.19 -9.41
CA TYR A 372 -38.12 -32.16 -8.38
C TYR A 372 -38.51 -31.42 -7.11
N MET A 373 -39.55 -31.91 -6.44
CA MET A 373 -40.07 -31.34 -5.21
C MET A 373 -40.13 -32.41 -4.13
N PHE A 374 -39.50 -32.12 -3.01
CA PHE A 374 -39.76 -32.77 -1.73
C PHE A 374 -40.70 -31.90 -0.90
N ASN A 375 -41.72 -32.50 -0.33
CA ASN A 375 -42.71 -31.81 0.48
C ASN A 375 -43.01 -32.61 1.75
N GLN A 376 -42.96 -31.95 2.89
CA GLN A 376 -43.29 -32.51 4.20
C GLN A 376 -44.35 -31.65 4.87
N GLU A 377 -45.39 -32.29 5.38
CA GLU A 377 -46.53 -31.64 6.02
C GLU A 377 -46.79 -32.32 7.35
N GLY A 378 -46.88 -31.53 8.43
CA GLY A 378 -47.33 -31.98 9.73
C GLY A 378 -48.61 -31.24 10.10
N GLN A 379 -49.63 -31.96 10.52
CA GLN A 379 -50.92 -31.40 10.93
C GLN A 379 -51.39 -32.06 12.22
N VAL A 380 -52.07 -31.27 13.06
CA VAL A 380 -52.81 -31.75 14.22
C VAL A 380 -54.26 -31.34 14.05
N TRP A 381 -55.16 -32.31 14.12
CA TRP A 381 -56.61 -32.12 14.00
C TRP A 381 -57.27 -32.42 15.33
N ASN A 382 -57.90 -31.42 15.91
CA ASN A 382 -58.66 -31.58 17.14
C ASN A 382 -60.07 -32.03 16.78
N ASN A 383 -60.46 -33.21 17.24
CA ASN A 383 -61.75 -33.82 16.93
C ASN A 383 -62.59 -33.99 18.20
N THR A 384 -63.90 -33.93 18.02
CA THR A 384 -64.88 -34.25 19.07
C THR A 384 -65.79 -35.36 18.56
N TYR A 385 -65.93 -36.42 19.34
CA TYR A 385 -66.84 -37.53 19.10
C TYR A 385 -67.97 -37.49 20.13
N TYR A 386 -69.20 -37.76 19.69
CA TYR A 386 -70.39 -37.80 20.54
C TYR A 386 -70.89 -39.24 20.63
N LEU A 387 -70.79 -39.84 21.81
CA LEU A 387 -71.20 -41.24 22.05
C LEU A 387 -72.73 -41.40 22.10
N GLN A 388 -73.41 -40.43 22.74
CA GLN A 388 -74.86 -40.31 22.92
C GLN A 388 -75.20 -38.81 23.13
N ALA A 389 -76.48 -38.43 23.10
CA ALA A 389 -76.91 -37.05 23.33
C ALA A 389 -76.34 -36.51 24.66
N GLY A 390 -75.36 -35.60 24.57
CA GLY A 390 -74.78 -34.89 25.72
C GLY A 390 -73.40 -35.37 26.22
N THR A 391 -72.80 -36.46 25.69
CA THR A 391 -71.44 -36.88 26.09
C THR A 391 -70.42 -36.60 24.99
N GLU A 392 -69.49 -35.67 25.25
CA GLU A 392 -68.42 -35.26 24.35
C GLU A 392 -67.08 -35.92 24.69
N VAL A 393 -66.43 -36.52 23.70
CA VAL A 393 -65.06 -37.04 23.78
C VAL A 393 -64.17 -36.26 22.82
N LYS A 394 -63.15 -35.58 23.35
CA LYS A 394 -62.17 -34.85 22.55
C LYS A 394 -60.92 -35.70 22.35
N TYR A 395 -60.38 -35.74 21.14
CA TYR A 395 -59.16 -36.45 20.80
C TYR A 395 -58.42 -35.74 19.66
N ASP A 396 -57.12 -35.99 19.54
CA ASP A 396 -56.30 -35.38 18.51
C ASP A 396 -55.83 -36.42 17.49
N VAL A 397 -55.87 -36.04 16.21
CA VAL A 397 -55.30 -36.84 15.13
C VAL A 397 -54.12 -36.06 14.55
N LYS A 398 -52.92 -36.63 14.69
CA LYS A 398 -51.73 -36.12 14.01
C LYS A 398 -51.62 -36.77 12.64
N ARG A 399 -51.49 -35.95 11.60
CA ARG A 399 -51.20 -36.37 10.24
C ARG A 399 -49.81 -35.91 9.85
N ASN A 400 -48.95 -36.85 9.50
CA ASN A 400 -47.66 -36.55 8.87
C ASN A 400 -47.68 -37.06 7.44
N ALA A 401 -47.41 -36.18 6.49
CA ALA A 401 -47.29 -36.53 5.08
C ALA A 401 -45.92 -36.13 4.54
N GLN A 402 -45.31 -37.02 3.77
CA GLN A 402 -44.07 -36.77 3.03
C GLN A 402 -44.28 -37.22 1.59
N GLY A 403 -43.95 -36.33 0.65
CA GLY A 403 -44.12 -36.63 -0.76
C GLY A 403 -42.95 -36.18 -1.62
N HIS A 404 -42.73 -36.95 -2.67
CA HIS A 404 -41.69 -36.75 -3.67
C HIS A 404 -42.36 -36.63 -5.03
N TYR A 405 -42.10 -35.53 -5.73
CA TYR A 405 -42.83 -35.18 -6.95
C TYR A 405 -41.88 -34.74 -8.06
N PHE A 406 -42.16 -35.20 -9.27
CA PHE A 406 -41.62 -34.62 -10.49
C PHE A 406 -42.53 -33.51 -10.98
N MET A 407 -41.94 -32.39 -11.37
CA MET A 407 -42.64 -31.18 -11.76
C MET A 407 -42.35 -30.82 -13.20
N ILE A 408 -43.38 -30.35 -13.90
CA ILE A 408 -43.26 -29.61 -15.14
C ILE A 408 -44.00 -28.29 -14.93
N GLY A 409 -43.36 -27.18 -15.28
CA GLY A 409 -43.95 -25.86 -15.09
C GLY A 409 -43.59 -24.86 -16.17
N ALA A 410 -44.33 -23.76 -16.19
CA ALA A 410 -44.18 -22.65 -17.11
C ALA A 410 -43.98 -21.33 -16.35
N LEU A 411 -43.19 -20.43 -16.94
CA LEU A 411 -42.79 -19.14 -16.41
C LEU A 411 -43.63 -18.03 -17.06
N PHE A 412 -44.37 -17.28 -16.23
CA PHE A 412 -45.22 -16.16 -16.62
C PHE A 412 -44.76 -14.87 -15.94
N SER A 413 -43.86 -14.12 -16.56
CA SER A 413 -43.35 -12.85 -16.02
C SER A 413 -42.83 -13.00 -14.58
N LYS A 414 -43.61 -12.60 -13.56
CA LYS A 414 -43.30 -12.71 -12.12
C LYS A 414 -43.93 -13.92 -11.44
N SER A 415 -44.47 -14.87 -12.19
CA SER A 415 -45.14 -16.06 -11.66
C SER A 415 -44.69 -17.34 -12.34
N GLU A 416 -44.84 -18.46 -11.66
CA GLU A 416 -44.67 -19.81 -12.18
C GLU A 416 -45.96 -20.60 -11.96
N ALA A 417 -46.40 -21.36 -12.94
CA ALA A 417 -47.42 -22.38 -12.76
C ALA A 417 -46.79 -23.76 -12.99
N TYR A 418 -47.19 -24.76 -12.22
CA TYR A 418 -46.68 -26.12 -12.37
C TYR A 418 -47.73 -27.18 -12.13
N VAL A 419 -47.44 -28.33 -12.71
CA VAL A 419 -48.09 -29.61 -12.44
C VAL A 419 -47.02 -30.54 -11.88
N ALA A 420 -47.31 -31.18 -10.75
CA ALA A 420 -46.42 -32.09 -10.08
C ALA A 420 -47.09 -33.44 -9.86
N LEU A 421 -46.41 -34.53 -10.24
CA LEU A 421 -46.88 -35.91 -10.10
C LEU A 421 -45.91 -36.66 -9.20
N GLY A 422 -46.45 -37.41 -8.25
CA GLY A 422 -45.61 -38.08 -7.27
C GLY A 422 -46.34 -39.06 -6.36
N LEU A 423 -45.59 -39.60 -5.41
CA LEU A 423 -46.12 -40.43 -4.33
C LEU A 423 -46.11 -39.63 -3.04
N ASN A 424 -47.20 -39.74 -2.28
CA ASN A 424 -47.35 -39.12 -0.97
C ASN A 424 -47.54 -40.22 0.08
N ASN A 425 -46.57 -40.33 0.98
CA ASN A 425 -46.61 -41.22 2.13
C ASN A 425 -47.30 -40.49 3.27
N ILE A 426 -48.45 -40.99 3.69
CA ILE A 426 -49.29 -40.38 4.71
C ILE A 426 -49.35 -41.32 5.90
N SER A 427 -49.18 -40.76 7.09
CA SER A 427 -49.38 -41.44 8.36
C SER A 427 -50.35 -40.68 9.25
N TYR A 428 -51.25 -41.40 9.92
CA TYR A 428 -52.17 -40.88 10.91
C TYR A 428 -51.90 -41.56 12.24
N THR A 429 -51.76 -40.77 13.30
CA THR A 429 -51.62 -41.27 14.67
C THR A 429 -52.64 -40.58 15.56
N THR A 430 -53.39 -41.35 16.32
CA THR A 430 -54.42 -40.83 17.22
C THR A 430 -53.88 -40.73 18.64
N GLU A 431 -54.06 -39.57 19.27
CA GLU A 431 -53.61 -39.24 20.62
C GLU A 431 -54.79 -38.75 21.49
N ASN A 432 -54.61 -38.80 22.81
CA ASN A 432 -55.55 -38.25 23.80
C ASN A 432 -56.97 -38.86 23.77
N ILE A 433 -57.09 -40.18 23.53
CA ILE A 433 -58.39 -40.87 23.64
C ILE A 433 -58.67 -41.20 25.12
N PRO A 434 -59.83 -40.82 25.69
CA PRO A 434 -60.22 -41.25 27.02
C PRO A 434 -60.47 -42.77 27.02
N THR A 435 -59.57 -43.53 27.62
CA THR A 435 -59.67 -45.00 27.74
C THR A 435 -60.64 -45.45 28.84
N THR A 436 -61.27 -44.52 29.54
CA THR A 436 -62.21 -44.78 30.65
C THR A 436 -63.64 -45.12 30.19
N VAL A 437 -63.94 -45.05 28.89
CA VAL A 437 -65.23 -45.45 28.31
C VAL A 437 -65.10 -46.84 27.68
N PRO A 438 -65.77 -47.89 28.19
CA PRO A 438 -65.58 -49.29 27.77
C PRO A 438 -65.87 -49.60 26.29
N THR A 439 -66.52 -48.68 25.57
CA THR A 439 -66.97 -48.84 24.18
C THR A 439 -66.07 -48.15 23.15
N ILE A 440 -64.97 -47.48 23.54
CA ILE A 440 -64.07 -46.80 22.60
C ILE A 440 -62.76 -47.59 22.42
N THR A 441 -62.60 -48.20 21.24
CA THR A 441 -61.32 -48.77 20.79
C THR A 441 -60.47 -47.68 20.14
N LYS A 442 -59.19 -47.58 20.53
CA LYS A 442 -58.23 -46.67 19.86
C LYS A 442 -58.13 -47.04 18.37
N PRO A 443 -58.31 -46.10 17.43
CA PRO A 443 -58.09 -46.37 16.02
C PRO A 443 -56.63 -46.77 15.76
N ALA A 444 -56.42 -47.76 14.89
CA ALA A 444 -55.08 -48.18 14.50
C ALA A 444 -54.35 -47.03 13.77
N ASP A 445 -53.05 -46.95 13.97
CA ASP A 445 -52.22 -46.00 13.21
C ASP A 445 -52.22 -46.42 11.73
N VAL A 446 -52.62 -45.50 10.86
CA VAL A 446 -52.72 -45.77 9.43
C VAL A 446 -51.48 -45.25 8.73
N LYS A 447 -50.82 -46.08 7.92
CA LYS A 447 -49.75 -45.67 6.99
C LYS A 447 -50.13 -46.09 5.58
N LYS A 448 -50.13 -45.14 4.63
CA LYS A 448 -50.45 -45.41 3.23
C LYS A 448 -49.60 -44.57 2.27
N SER A 449 -49.30 -45.13 1.12
CA SER A 449 -48.66 -44.43 0.00
C SER A 449 -49.70 -44.22 -1.10
N VAL A 450 -49.97 -42.97 -1.46
CA VAL A 450 -50.98 -42.63 -2.45
C VAL A 450 -50.37 -41.85 -3.62
N PRO A 451 -50.71 -42.19 -4.88
CA PRO A 451 -50.44 -41.33 -6.02
C PRO A 451 -51.06 -39.94 -5.77
N SER A 452 -50.31 -38.89 -6.09
CA SER A 452 -50.72 -37.53 -5.85
C SER A 452 -50.36 -36.63 -7.02
N LEU A 453 -51.36 -35.84 -7.44
CA LEU A 453 -51.24 -34.76 -8.40
C LEU A 453 -51.34 -33.44 -7.64
N ARG A 454 -50.39 -32.53 -7.86
CA ARG A 454 -50.41 -31.17 -7.30
C ARG A 454 -50.36 -30.14 -8.41
N LEU A 455 -51.21 -29.13 -8.30
CA LEU A 455 -51.19 -27.94 -9.13
C LEU A 455 -50.75 -26.77 -8.27
N GLY A 456 -49.90 -25.89 -8.81
CA GLY A 456 -49.49 -24.72 -8.03
C GLY A 456 -49.13 -23.51 -8.86
N ILE A 457 -49.31 -22.35 -8.22
CA ILE A 457 -48.89 -21.06 -8.72
C ILE A 457 -47.99 -20.39 -7.67
N VAL A 458 -46.83 -19.93 -8.11
CA VAL A 458 -45.82 -19.27 -7.27
C VAL A 458 -45.55 -17.89 -7.83
N ARG A 459 -45.60 -16.87 -6.98
CA ARG A 459 -45.16 -15.51 -7.34
C ARG A 459 -43.71 -15.31 -6.90
N LYS A 460 -42.86 -14.89 -7.84
CA LYS A 460 -41.46 -14.49 -7.62
C LYS A 460 -41.34 -13.00 -7.43
N PHE A 461 -40.47 -12.61 -6.52
CA PHE A 461 -40.04 -11.23 -6.34
C PHE A 461 -38.59 -11.10 -6.79
N ASN A 462 -38.32 -10.14 -7.67
CA ASN A 462 -36.96 -9.79 -8.08
C ASN A 462 -36.54 -8.56 -7.26
N PHE A 463 -35.41 -8.66 -6.57
CA PHE A 463 -34.72 -7.54 -5.93
C PHE A 463 -33.48 -7.17 -6.73
#